data_AF-A0A7L5Z6V8-F1
#
_entry.id   AF-A0A7L5Z6V8-F1
#
_cell.length_a   1.000
_cell.length_b   1.000
_cell.length_c   1.000
_cell.angle_alpha   90.00
_cell.angle_beta   90.00
_cell.angle_gamma   90.00
#
_symmetry.space_group_name_H-M   'P 1'
#
loop_
_entity.id
_entity.type
_entity.pdbx_description
1 polymer ?
#
loop_
_entity_poly.entity_id
_entity_poly.type
_entity_poly.pdbx_seq_one_letter_code
_entity_poly.pdbx_strand_id
1 'polypeptide(L)'
;MVGSAYDDHLTGNSADNQLQGAEGADVLSGGDGIDTLMGGDGDDVLNGGAGDDVVIADAGADTIIGGSGIDTVSYATSTSGVIARLDGGPGTGGLAQGDVLSDVEIIIGSNFADTLIGDGSDSQLSGGAGNDVLYGRGGSDTLAGGGGYDIAAYGGVRRGYTWTASSHQVSGGLDGGTDTLSGIEVLSFIDGQLSFHRDGMAAQVMRLYDSAFNRVPDAGGFEIVLDALEGGCAWRPCRRSSSTRSSSRTPMAACRTSSLSSRCI
;
A
#
# COMPACT_ATOMS: atom_id res chain seq x y z
N MET A 1 -21.70 -26.87 2.00
CA MET A 1 -22.19 -27.48 3.24
C MET A 1 -22.47 -26.36 4.21
N VAL A 2 -23.56 -26.45 4.97
CA VAL A 2 -23.91 -25.46 5.99
C VAL A 2 -24.06 -26.20 7.31
N GLY A 3 -23.45 -25.67 8.37
CA GLY A 3 -23.55 -26.15 9.74
C GLY A 3 -24.89 -25.77 10.39
N SER A 4 -24.88 -25.85 11.70
CA SER A 4 -26.01 -25.65 12.60
C SER A 4 -25.78 -24.39 13.45
N ALA A 5 -26.39 -24.32 14.63
CA ALA A 5 -26.17 -23.21 15.56
C ALA A 5 -25.29 -23.63 16.75
N TYR A 6 -24.46 -24.65 16.54
CA TYR A 6 -23.58 -25.25 17.53
C TYR A 6 -22.25 -25.54 16.88
N ASP A 7 -21.22 -25.75 17.70
CA ASP A 7 -19.89 -26.16 17.27
C ASP A 7 -19.93 -27.37 16.31
N ASP A 8 -19.67 -27.11 15.04
CA ASP A 8 -19.68 -28.06 13.94
C ASP A 8 -18.26 -28.36 13.44
N HIS A 9 -18.10 -29.54 12.84
CA HIS A 9 -16.88 -29.91 12.14
C HIS A 9 -17.23 -30.25 10.69
N LEU A 10 -16.91 -29.32 9.79
CA LEU A 10 -17.19 -29.44 8.37
C LEU A 10 -15.90 -29.75 7.61
N THR A 11 -15.95 -30.75 6.74
CA THR A 11 -14.81 -31.13 5.91
C THR A 11 -15.26 -31.30 4.48
N GLY A 12 -14.59 -30.58 3.58
CA GLY A 12 -14.76 -30.71 2.15
C GLY A 12 -14.02 -31.91 1.59
N ASN A 13 -13.77 -31.90 0.29
CA ASN A 13 -13.13 -32.97 -0.45
C ASN A 13 -12.11 -32.39 -1.45
N SER A 14 -11.84 -33.07 -2.55
CA SER A 14 -10.84 -32.64 -3.53
C SER A 14 -11.42 -31.75 -4.65
N ALA A 15 -12.54 -31.10 -4.38
CA ALA A 15 -13.28 -30.30 -5.35
C ALA A 15 -13.68 -29.00 -4.68
N ASP A 16 -13.88 -27.96 -5.48
CA ASP A 16 -14.31 -26.64 -5.03
C ASP A 16 -15.57 -26.72 -4.15
N ASN A 17 -15.44 -26.35 -2.89
CA ASN A 17 -16.48 -26.43 -1.87
C ASN A 17 -16.86 -25.05 -1.36
N GLN A 18 -18.11 -24.94 -0.93
CA GLN A 18 -18.60 -23.79 -0.17
C GLN A 18 -18.97 -24.30 1.20
N LEU A 19 -18.27 -23.85 2.25
CA LEU A 19 -18.48 -24.26 3.63
C LEU A 19 -18.95 -23.06 4.45
N GLN A 20 -20.00 -23.25 5.24
CA GLN A 20 -20.54 -22.24 6.15
C GLN A 20 -20.79 -22.86 7.52
N GLY A 21 -20.17 -22.35 8.58
CA GLY A 21 -20.34 -22.84 9.96
C GLY A 21 -21.68 -22.43 10.59
N ALA A 22 -22.01 -21.14 10.46
CA ALA A 22 -23.19 -20.45 10.97
C ALA A 22 -23.06 -19.90 12.40
N GLU A 23 -23.65 -20.48 13.44
CA GLU A 23 -23.39 -20.03 14.83
C GLU A 23 -22.62 -21.13 15.56
N GLY A 24 -21.70 -20.76 16.45
CA GLY A 24 -20.92 -21.73 17.24
C GLY A 24 -19.43 -21.55 17.00
N ALA A 25 -18.61 -22.28 17.75
CA ALA A 25 -17.18 -22.33 17.48
C ALA A 25 -16.90 -23.51 16.54
N ASP A 26 -16.81 -23.22 15.25
CA ASP A 26 -16.78 -24.20 14.18
C ASP A 26 -15.35 -24.52 13.71
N VAL A 27 -15.20 -25.73 13.17
CA VAL A 27 -13.97 -26.16 12.49
C VAL A 27 -14.31 -26.50 11.05
N LEU A 28 -13.83 -25.68 10.11
CA LEU A 28 -14.02 -25.86 8.68
C LEU A 28 -12.68 -26.23 8.03
N SER A 29 -12.69 -27.27 7.21
CA SER A 29 -11.56 -27.66 6.37
C SER A 29 -12.01 -27.82 4.93
N GLY A 30 -11.46 -27.02 4.01
CA GLY A 30 -11.79 -27.04 2.58
C GLY A 30 -11.33 -28.34 1.90
N GLY A 31 -10.04 -28.65 1.99
CA GLY A 31 -9.47 -29.88 1.44
C GLY A 31 -8.54 -29.58 0.28
N ASP A 32 -8.76 -30.20 -0.88
CA ASP A 32 -8.12 -29.74 -2.12
C ASP A 32 -9.18 -29.04 -2.99
N GLY A 33 -8.77 -28.12 -3.86
CA GLY A 33 -9.68 -27.41 -4.75
C GLY A 33 -9.69 -25.92 -4.44
N ILE A 34 -10.58 -25.18 -5.08
CA ILE A 34 -10.76 -23.74 -4.79
C ILE A 34 -11.99 -23.62 -3.89
N ASP A 35 -11.77 -23.45 -2.61
CA ASP A 35 -12.80 -23.45 -1.59
C ASP A 35 -13.22 -22.03 -1.19
N THR A 36 -14.48 -21.90 -0.74
CA THR A 36 -14.98 -20.70 -0.08
C THR A 36 -15.45 -21.07 1.31
N LEU A 37 -14.83 -20.47 2.33
CA LEU A 37 -15.11 -20.73 3.73
C LEU A 37 -15.72 -19.49 4.40
N MET A 38 -16.70 -19.75 5.27
CA MET A 38 -17.39 -18.76 6.07
C MET A 38 -17.63 -19.38 7.45
N GLY A 39 -16.99 -18.85 8.50
CA GLY A 39 -17.16 -19.35 9.86
C GLY A 39 -18.55 -19.04 10.37
N GLY A 40 -18.82 -17.75 10.55
CA GLY A 40 -20.10 -17.22 10.97
C GLY A 40 -19.95 -16.45 12.28
N ASP A 41 -20.87 -16.66 13.22
CA ASP A 41 -20.76 -16.12 14.58
C ASP A 41 -20.03 -17.12 15.48
N GLY A 42 -18.94 -16.71 16.13
CA GLY A 42 -18.19 -17.55 17.06
C GLY A 42 -16.68 -17.44 16.82
N ASP A 43 -15.87 -18.10 17.64
CA ASP A 43 -14.41 -18.13 17.41
C ASP A 43 -14.08 -19.39 16.61
N ASP A 44 -13.89 -19.26 15.30
CA ASP A 44 -13.82 -20.38 14.37
C ASP A 44 -12.37 -20.76 14.01
N VAL A 45 -12.21 -21.99 13.52
CA VAL A 45 -10.97 -22.46 12.88
C VAL A 45 -11.26 -22.79 11.43
N LEU A 46 -10.73 -21.96 10.52
CA LEU A 46 -10.95 -22.06 9.08
C LEU A 46 -9.63 -22.45 8.41
N ASN A 47 -9.61 -23.59 7.74
CA ASN A 47 -8.45 -24.08 6.99
C ASN A 47 -8.84 -24.32 5.53
N GLY A 48 -8.31 -23.52 4.61
CA GLY A 48 -8.54 -23.66 3.16
C GLY A 48 -8.04 -25.01 2.67
N GLY A 49 -6.73 -25.23 2.83
CA GLY A 49 -6.08 -26.48 2.46
C GLY A 49 -5.20 -26.30 1.24
N ALA A 50 -5.50 -26.98 0.15
CA ALA A 50 -4.72 -26.90 -1.08
C ALA A 50 -5.53 -26.32 -2.23
N GLY A 51 -5.03 -25.24 -2.82
CA GLY A 51 -5.68 -24.50 -3.88
C GLY A 51 -5.73 -23.01 -3.51
N ASP A 52 -6.35 -22.20 -4.36
CA ASP A 52 -6.42 -20.76 -4.15
C ASP A 52 -7.75 -20.45 -3.44
N ASP A 53 -7.76 -20.48 -2.12
CA ASP A 53 -8.98 -20.46 -1.32
C ASP A 53 -9.44 -19.04 -0.95
N VAL A 54 -10.73 -18.90 -0.64
CA VAL A 54 -11.33 -17.63 -0.20
C VAL A 54 -12.02 -17.81 1.14
N VAL A 55 -11.58 -17.05 2.13
CA VAL A 55 -12.28 -16.89 3.41
C VAL A 55 -13.04 -15.58 3.40
N ILE A 56 -14.36 -15.66 3.63
CA ILE A 56 -15.20 -14.48 3.87
C ILE A 56 -15.22 -14.28 5.38
N ALA A 57 -14.66 -13.17 5.85
CA ALA A 57 -14.60 -12.86 7.28
C ALA A 57 -16.01 -12.58 7.82
N ASP A 58 -16.29 -13.08 9.02
CA ASP A 58 -17.52 -12.87 9.78
C ASP A 58 -17.19 -12.49 11.23
N ALA A 59 -18.08 -12.73 12.18
CA ALA A 59 -17.97 -12.22 13.54
C ALA A 59 -17.32 -13.26 14.45
N GLY A 60 -16.12 -12.96 14.92
CA GLY A 60 -15.37 -13.91 15.72
C GLY A 60 -13.97 -13.41 16.01
N ALA A 61 -13.26 -14.10 16.89
CA ALA A 61 -11.81 -14.10 16.88
C ALA A 61 -11.33 -15.38 16.21
N ASP A 62 -11.19 -15.35 14.88
CA ASP A 62 -11.00 -16.55 14.09
C ASP A 62 -9.53 -16.93 13.91
N THR A 63 -9.25 -18.22 13.82
CA THR A 63 -7.97 -18.74 13.33
C THR A 63 -8.11 -19.14 11.87
N ILE A 64 -7.49 -18.37 10.98
CA ILE A 64 -7.59 -18.56 9.53
C ILE A 64 -6.25 -19.03 8.98
N ILE A 65 -6.29 -20.19 8.31
CA ILE A 65 -5.16 -20.84 7.67
C ILE A 65 -5.52 -20.97 6.18
N GLY A 66 -4.84 -20.26 5.28
CA GLY A 66 -5.09 -20.40 3.84
C GLY A 66 -4.59 -21.77 3.37
N GLY A 67 -3.29 -22.00 3.53
CA GLY A 67 -2.66 -23.29 3.29
C GLY A 67 -1.68 -23.21 2.12
N SER A 68 -1.85 -24.06 1.11
CA SER A 68 -0.99 -24.02 -0.08
C SER A 68 -1.75 -23.49 -1.27
N GLY A 69 -1.27 -22.40 -1.87
CA GLY A 69 -1.90 -21.76 -3.02
C GLY A 69 -1.68 -20.27 -2.92
N ILE A 70 -2.62 -19.50 -3.48
CA ILE A 70 -2.73 -18.07 -3.26
C ILE A 70 -4.09 -17.82 -2.59
N ASP A 71 -4.05 -17.61 -1.29
CA ASP A 71 -5.25 -17.58 -0.47
C ASP A 71 -5.69 -16.15 -0.14
N THR A 72 -7.01 -15.96 -0.05
CA THR A 72 -7.63 -14.65 0.15
C THR A 72 -8.48 -14.61 1.41
N VAL A 73 -8.30 -13.58 2.23
CA VAL A 73 -9.25 -13.21 3.29
C VAL A 73 -9.94 -11.90 2.92
N SER A 74 -11.27 -11.93 2.90
CA SER A 74 -12.10 -10.80 2.49
C SER A 74 -12.92 -10.25 3.66
N TYR A 75 -12.63 -9.00 4.03
CA TYR A 75 -13.37 -8.21 5.01
C TYR A 75 -14.38 -7.25 4.35
N ALA A 76 -14.67 -7.42 3.06
CA ALA A 76 -15.51 -6.53 2.27
C ALA A 76 -16.94 -6.35 2.81
N THR A 77 -17.42 -7.33 3.59
CA THR A 77 -18.72 -7.33 4.27
C THR A 77 -18.70 -6.59 5.60
N SER A 78 -17.52 -6.18 6.10
CA SER A 78 -17.41 -5.50 7.38
C SER A 78 -18.12 -4.15 7.36
N THR A 79 -18.80 -3.84 8.46
CA THR A 79 -19.60 -2.62 8.63
C THR A 79 -18.82 -1.48 9.30
N SER A 80 -17.53 -1.67 9.53
CA SER A 80 -16.59 -0.66 10.01
C SER A 80 -15.18 -0.95 9.47
N GLY A 81 -14.27 0.01 9.65
CA GLY A 81 -12.87 -0.19 9.26
C GLY A 81 -12.19 -1.33 10.04
N VAL A 82 -11.29 -2.05 9.37
CA VAL A 82 -10.55 -3.19 9.90
C VAL A 82 -9.05 -2.91 9.96
N ILE A 83 -8.39 -3.52 10.94
CA ILE A 83 -6.94 -3.65 10.97
C ILE A 83 -6.61 -5.13 10.82
N ALA A 84 -6.28 -5.55 9.60
CA ALA A 84 -6.01 -6.94 9.24
C ALA A 84 -4.53 -7.13 8.87
N ARG A 85 -3.98 -8.31 9.18
CA ARG A 85 -2.53 -8.52 9.18
C ARG A 85 -2.13 -9.93 8.74
N LEU A 86 -1.17 -10.04 7.83
CA LEU A 86 -0.58 -11.31 7.38
C LEU A 86 0.61 -11.76 8.24
N ASP A 87 1.09 -10.92 9.16
CA ASP A 87 2.26 -11.22 9.98
C ASP A 87 1.98 -12.09 11.22
N GLY A 88 0.84 -12.78 11.24
CA GLY A 88 0.39 -13.66 12.34
C GLY A 88 0.01 -12.93 13.64
N GLY A 89 -0.01 -11.60 13.65
CA GLY A 89 -0.55 -10.83 14.77
C GLY A 89 -2.07 -10.75 14.71
N PRO A 90 -2.76 -10.68 15.87
CA PRO A 90 -4.23 -10.57 15.87
C PRO A 90 -4.67 -9.25 15.23
N GLY A 91 -5.68 -9.33 14.39
CA GLY A 91 -6.39 -8.20 13.83
C GLY A 91 -7.21 -7.45 14.88
N THR A 92 -7.68 -6.26 14.54
CA THR A 92 -8.55 -5.46 15.41
C THR A 92 -9.57 -4.67 14.60
N GLY A 93 -10.74 -4.42 15.19
CA GLY A 93 -11.80 -3.62 14.59
C GLY A 93 -12.61 -4.36 13.52
N GLY A 94 -13.89 -3.99 13.39
CA GLY A 94 -14.81 -4.63 12.45
C GLY A 94 -14.86 -6.15 12.62
N LEU A 95 -14.82 -6.84 11.47
CA LEU A 95 -14.82 -8.30 11.42
C LEU A 95 -13.42 -8.89 11.67
N ALA A 96 -12.35 -8.09 11.57
CA ALA A 96 -10.98 -8.55 11.86
C ALA A 96 -10.67 -8.67 13.36
N GLN A 97 -11.67 -8.58 14.25
CA GLN A 97 -11.44 -8.35 15.66
C GLN A 97 -11.00 -9.63 16.39
N GLY A 98 -9.69 -9.84 16.48
CA GLY A 98 -9.09 -10.99 17.14
C GLY A 98 -8.60 -12.05 16.16
N ASP A 99 -8.93 -11.92 14.88
CA ASP A 99 -8.51 -12.84 13.83
C ASP A 99 -7.01 -12.97 13.73
N VAL A 100 -6.53 -14.21 13.59
CA VAL A 100 -5.12 -14.53 13.36
C VAL A 100 -5.01 -15.25 12.03
N LEU A 101 -4.25 -14.66 11.11
CA LEU A 101 -4.05 -15.18 9.75
C LEU A 101 -2.67 -15.84 9.64
N SER A 102 -2.62 -16.98 8.94
CA SER A 102 -1.37 -17.64 8.54
C SER A 102 -1.53 -18.28 7.18
N ASP A 103 -0.44 -18.33 6.40
CA ASP A 103 -0.43 -18.91 5.05
C ASP A 103 -1.52 -18.29 4.16
N VAL A 104 -1.61 -16.95 4.17
CA VAL A 104 -2.54 -16.14 3.37
C VAL A 104 -1.74 -15.04 2.69
N GLU A 105 -1.99 -14.81 1.40
CA GLU A 105 -1.24 -13.84 0.60
C GLU A 105 -2.07 -12.59 0.25
N ILE A 106 -3.41 -12.69 0.28
CA ILE A 106 -4.31 -11.63 -0.16
C ILE A 106 -5.24 -11.16 0.96
N ILE A 107 -5.27 -9.85 1.21
CA ILE A 107 -6.30 -9.21 2.04
C ILE A 107 -7.12 -8.25 1.20
N ILE A 108 -8.45 -8.39 1.28
CA ILE A 108 -9.41 -7.41 0.81
C ILE A 108 -10.03 -6.72 2.01
N GLY A 109 -9.87 -5.39 2.10
CA GLY A 109 -10.46 -4.53 3.12
C GLY A 109 -11.97 -4.33 2.95
N SER A 110 -12.51 -3.48 3.80
CA SER A 110 -13.91 -3.10 3.89
C SER A 110 -14.25 -1.92 2.95
N ASN A 111 -15.39 -1.26 3.19
CA ASN A 111 -15.75 0.00 2.53
C ASN A 111 -15.49 1.22 3.43
N PHE A 112 -14.69 1.06 4.47
CA PHE A 112 -14.35 2.06 5.47
C PHE A 112 -12.83 2.23 5.55
N ALA A 113 -12.38 3.18 6.36
CA ALA A 113 -10.94 3.41 6.54
C ALA A 113 -10.27 2.21 7.21
N ASP A 114 -9.48 1.48 6.44
CA ASP A 114 -8.80 0.26 6.86
C ASP A 114 -7.30 0.47 7.10
N THR A 115 -6.69 -0.45 7.83
CA THR A 115 -5.24 -0.60 7.92
C THR A 115 -4.85 -2.03 7.61
N LEU A 116 -4.25 -2.24 6.43
CA LEU A 116 -3.86 -3.57 5.96
C LEU A 116 -2.35 -3.73 6.06
N ILE A 117 -1.91 -4.85 6.63
CA ILE A 117 -0.51 -5.08 6.95
C ILE A 117 -0.08 -6.43 6.36
N GLY A 118 0.83 -6.40 5.39
CA GLY A 118 1.50 -7.57 4.83
C GLY A 118 2.53 -8.17 5.79
N ASP A 119 3.27 -9.16 5.32
CA ASP A 119 4.28 -9.90 6.08
C ASP A 119 5.71 -9.61 5.56
N GLY A 120 6.56 -10.63 5.39
CA GLY A 120 7.87 -10.48 4.74
C GLY A 120 7.91 -11.06 3.32
N SER A 121 6.76 -11.49 2.81
CA SER A 121 6.55 -12.20 1.55
C SER A 121 5.76 -11.31 0.59
N ASP A 122 5.71 -11.68 -0.69
CA ASP A 122 4.98 -10.94 -1.71
C ASP A 122 3.46 -10.97 -1.41
N SER A 123 2.92 -9.85 -0.93
CA SER A 123 1.54 -9.71 -0.47
C SER A 123 0.67 -8.94 -1.47
N GLN A 124 -0.64 -9.22 -1.52
CA GLN A 124 -1.62 -8.43 -2.28
C GLN A 124 -2.64 -7.80 -1.32
N LEU A 125 -2.59 -6.48 -1.19
CA LEU A 125 -3.45 -5.73 -0.27
C LEU A 125 -4.38 -4.80 -1.06
N SER A 126 -5.68 -4.97 -0.88
CA SER A 126 -6.71 -4.12 -1.48
C SER A 126 -7.50 -3.40 -0.39
N GLY A 127 -7.31 -2.08 -0.24
CA GLY A 127 -7.99 -1.24 0.76
C GLY A 127 -9.52 -1.27 0.61
N GLY A 128 -10.01 -1.10 -0.63
CA GLY A 128 -11.43 -1.14 -0.92
C GLY A 128 -11.95 0.27 -1.16
N ALA A 129 -13.01 0.67 -0.47
CA ALA A 129 -13.40 2.08 -0.41
C ALA A 129 -13.07 2.60 0.98
N GLY A 130 -12.77 3.88 1.14
CA GLY A 130 -12.32 4.39 2.43
C GLY A 130 -11.07 5.24 2.27
N ASN A 131 -10.47 5.63 3.38
CA ASN A 131 -9.15 6.25 3.37
C ASN A 131 -8.22 5.27 4.04
N ASP A 132 -7.50 4.49 3.25
CA ASP A 132 -6.86 3.27 3.72
C ASP A 132 -5.36 3.47 3.94
N VAL A 133 -4.79 2.68 4.84
CA VAL A 133 -3.35 2.64 5.08
C VAL A 133 -2.83 1.24 4.83
N LEU A 134 -1.97 1.10 3.84
CA LEU A 134 -1.43 -0.18 3.37
C LEU A 134 0.06 -0.25 3.70
N TYR A 135 0.45 -1.28 4.45
CA TYR A 135 1.83 -1.60 4.77
C TYR A 135 2.20 -2.91 4.10
N GLY A 136 2.82 -2.87 2.91
CA GLY A 136 3.32 -4.08 2.25
C GLY A 136 4.38 -4.80 3.07
N ARG A 137 5.32 -4.02 3.62
CA ARG A 137 6.53 -4.47 4.31
C ARG A 137 7.47 -5.17 3.32
N GLY A 138 8.06 -6.30 3.70
CA GLY A 138 9.08 -6.95 2.87
C GLY A 138 8.43 -7.78 1.77
N GLY A 139 9.16 -8.03 0.68
CA GLY A 139 8.60 -8.68 -0.50
C GLY A 139 8.38 -7.70 -1.63
N SER A 140 7.79 -8.17 -2.72
CA SER A 140 7.35 -7.37 -3.87
C SER A 140 5.84 -7.34 -3.90
N ASP A 141 5.26 -6.32 -3.28
CA ASP A 141 3.85 -6.30 -2.97
C ASP A 141 3.00 -5.69 -4.08
N THR A 142 1.71 -6.00 -4.09
CA THR A 142 0.70 -5.25 -4.85
C THR A 142 -0.22 -4.53 -3.88
N LEU A 143 -0.14 -3.19 -3.87
CA LEU A 143 -0.91 -2.34 -2.95
C LEU A 143 -1.93 -1.52 -3.76
N ALA A 144 -3.20 -1.84 -3.57
CA ALA A 144 -4.32 -1.13 -4.18
C ALA A 144 -5.10 -0.37 -3.11
N GLY A 145 -5.01 0.96 -3.08
CA GLY A 145 -5.79 1.77 -2.13
C GLY A 145 -7.29 1.66 -2.43
N GLY A 146 -7.65 1.88 -3.69
CA GLY A 146 -9.00 1.76 -4.17
C GLY A 146 -9.69 3.12 -4.21
N GLY A 147 -10.83 3.26 -3.54
CA GLY A 147 -11.64 4.46 -3.58
C GLY A 147 -11.49 5.32 -2.33
N GLY A 148 -10.71 6.40 -2.41
CA GLY A 148 -10.74 7.48 -1.44
C GLY A 148 -9.43 8.25 -1.38
N TYR A 149 -8.81 8.33 -0.20
CA TYR A 149 -7.51 8.97 0.00
C TYR A 149 -6.58 8.04 0.76
N ASP A 150 -5.71 7.39 0.01
CA ASP A 150 -5.04 6.18 0.45
C ASP A 150 -3.54 6.38 0.61
N ILE A 151 -2.97 5.67 1.57
CA ILE A 151 -1.57 5.78 1.99
C ILE A 151 -0.89 4.42 1.82
N ALA A 152 0.14 4.36 1.00
CA ALA A 152 1.14 3.29 1.08
C ALA A 152 2.22 3.72 2.08
N ALA A 153 2.40 2.96 3.15
CA ALA A 153 3.26 3.31 4.27
C ALA A 153 4.49 2.40 4.37
N TYR A 154 5.66 3.03 4.50
CA TYR A 154 6.97 2.38 4.50
C TYR A 154 7.70 2.66 5.81
N GLY A 155 8.34 1.62 6.37
CA GLY A 155 9.01 1.69 7.67
C GLY A 155 10.37 2.39 7.66
N GLY A 156 10.93 2.70 6.49
CA GLY A 156 12.23 3.36 6.37
C GLY A 156 12.14 4.88 6.16
N VAL A 157 13.32 5.49 5.98
CA VAL A 157 13.48 6.89 5.57
C VAL A 157 13.39 7.01 4.04
N ARG A 158 12.84 8.11 3.53
CA ARG A 158 12.59 8.35 2.09
C ARG A 158 13.77 8.07 1.18
N ARG A 159 14.97 8.47 1.59
CA ARG A 159 16.20 8.31 0.78
C ARG A 159 16.59 6.85 0.53
N GLY A 160 16.01 5.92 1.27
CA GLY A 160 16.20 4.49 1.03
C GLY A 160 15.38 3.95 -0.15
N TYR A 161 14.34 4.66 -0.57
CA TYR A 161 13.38 4.17 -1.56
C TYR A 161 13.49 4.91 -2.89
N THR A 162 13.16 4.22 -3.97
CA THR A 162 13.07 4.77 -5.32
C THR A 162 11.62 4.67 -5.80
N TRP A 163 11.02 5.80 -6.19
CA TRP A 163 9.72 5.84 -6.84
C TRP A 163 9.87 5.92 -8.36
N THR A 164 9.26 4.98 -9.06
CA THR A 164 9.24 4.91 -10.53
C THR A 164 7.81 5.20 -11.02
N ALA A 165 7.56 6.47 -11.35
CA ALA A 165 6.23 6.95 -11.72
C ALA A 165 5.64 6.27 -12.97
N SER A 166 6.48 5.85 -13.93
CA SER A 166 6.01 5.23 -15.18
C SER A 166 5.40 3.84 -14.97
N SER A 167 5.90 3.09 -13.99
CA SER A 167 5.41 1.75 -13.64
C SER A 167 4.59 1.73 -12.36
N HIS A 168 4.41 2.87 -11.69
CA HIS A 168 3.79 2.99 -10.38
C HIS A 168 4.45 2.10 -9.31
N GLN A 169 5.78 2.06 -9.32
CA GLN A 169 6.53 1.17 -8.44
C GLN A 169 7.35 1.90 -7.40
N VAL A 170 7.38 1.38 -6.18
CA VAL A 170 8.34 1.75 -5.14
C VAL A 170 9.31 0.58 -4.95
N SER A 171 10.61 0.85 -4.85
CA SER A 171 11.60 -0.21 -4.60
C SER A 171 12.70 0.25 -3.65
N GLY A 172 13.41 -0.71 -3.08
CA GLY A 172 14.52 -0.46 -2.16
C GLY A 172 14.08 -0.39 -0.70
N GLY A 173 14.74 0.45 0.09
CA GLY A 173 14.47 0.60 1.51
C GLY A 173 14.99 -0.57 2.36
N LEU A 174 14.44 -0.68 3.57
CA LEU A 174 14.74 -1.77 4.50
C LEU A 174 14.00 -3.06 4.15
N ASP A 175 12.93 -2.91 3.38
CA ASP A 175 11.97 -3.98 3.14
C ASP A 175 12.36 -4.82 1.91
N GLY A 176 13.18 -4.28 1.01
CA GLY A 176 13.62 -4.96 -0.20
C GLY A 176 12.53 -4.96 -1.28
N GLY A 177 12.66 -5.85 -2.27
CA GLY A 177 11.65 -6.05 -3.31
C GLY A 177 11.25 -4.81 -4.12
N THR A 178 10.10 -4.93 -4.79
CA THR A 178 9.50 -3.87 -5.62
C THR A 178 7.99 -3.94 -5.55
N ASP A 179 7.40 -2.90 -4.96
CA ASP A 179 5.96 -2.82 -4.74
C ASP A 179 5.30 -2.10 -5.90
N THR A 180 4.17 -2.63 -6.34
CA THR A 180 3.34 -2.07 -7.39
C THR A 180 2.12 -1.41 -6.78
N LEU A 181 1.93 -0.12 -7.05
CA LEU A 181 0.91 0.69 -6.42
C LEU A 181 -0.20 1.06 -7.39
N SER A 182 -1.45 1.04 -6.91
CA SER A 182 -2.60 1.56 -7.65
C SER A 182 -3.58 2.27 -6.71
N GLY A 183 -4.15 3.39 -7.16
CA GLY A 183 -5.07 4.19 -6.33
C GLY A 183 -4.44 4.63 -5.00
N ILE A 184 -3.19 5.08 -5.00
CA ILE A 184 -2.49 5.59 -3.81
C ILE A 184 -2.21 7.08 -3.98
N GLU A 185 -2.67 7.89 -3.03
CA GLU A 185 -2.45 9.34 -3.01
C GLU A 185 -1.23 9.74 -2.19
N VAL A 186 -0.75 8.91 -1.26
CA VAL A 186 0.39 9.24 -0.40
C VAL A 186 1.34 8.07 -0.24
N LEU A 187 2.64 8.35 -0.40
CA LEU A 187 3.70 7.51 0.16
C LEU A 187 4.12 8.10 1.50
N SER A 188 3.99 7.33 2.57
CA SER A 188 4.38 7.75 3.92
C SER A 188 5.64 7.03 4.36
N PHE A 189 6.58 7.79 4.93
CA PHE A 189 7.86 7.29 5.43
C PHE A 189 8.13 7.88 6.82
N ILE A 190 9.12 7.34 7.53
CA ILE A 190 9.48 7.84 8.88
C ILE A 190 9.90 9.32 8.88
N ASP A 191 10.53 9.79 7.80
CA ASP A 191 11.07 11.15 7.68
C ASP A 191 10.22 12.10 6.82
N GLY A 192 8.97 11.73 6.55
CA GLY A 192 7.98 12.59 5.89
C GLY A 192 7.14 11.88 4.83
N GLN A 193 6.29 12.64 4.16
CA GLN A 193 5.35 12.13 3.16
C GLN A 193 5.66 12.66 1.75
N LEU A 194 5.23 11.89 0.75
CA LEU A 194 5.13 12.29 -0.64
C LEU A 194 3.67 12.15 -1.06
N SER A 195 2.99 13.27 -1.28
CA SER A 195 1.59 13.27 -1.73
C SER A 195 1.50 13.50 -3.23
N PHE A 196 0.59 12.77 -3.87
CA PHE A 196 0.14 12.94 -5.25
C PHE A 196 -1.21 13.67 -5.26
N HIS A 197 -1.52 14.41 -6.33
CA HIS A 197 -2.81 15.08 -6.46
C HIS A 197 -3.78 14.24 -7.30
N ARG A 198 -5.07 14.34 -6.95
CA ARG A 198 -6.18 13.44 -7.33
C ARG A 198 -6.55 13.40 -8.84
N ASP A 199 -5.79 14.07 -9.71
CA ASP A 199 -6.12 14.26 -11.13
C ASP A 199 -5.13 13.56 -12.08
N GLY A 200 -4.65 12.40 -11.67
CA GLY A 200 -3.89 11.52 -12.54
C GLY A 200 -2.41 11.88 -12.63
N MET A 201 -1.66 10.86 -13.04
CA MET A 201 -0.21 10.81 -13.08
C MET A 201 0.34 11.73 -14.17
N ALA A 202 0.27 13.03 -13.93
CA ALA A 202 0.91 14.08 -14.69
C ALA A 202 1.45 15.12 -13.71
N ALA A 203 2.77 15.21 -13.67
CA ALA A 203 3.56 16.12 -12.86
C ALA A 203 2.92 17.52 -12.66
N GLN A 204 2.80 17.98 -11.40
CA GLN A 204 3.27 19.31 -10.98
C GLN A 204 3.05 19.59 -9.48
N VAL A 205 4.14 20.04 -8.85
CA VAL A 205 4.28 20.63 -7.50
C VAL A 205 4.15 19.66 -6.32
N MET A 206 5.22 18.89 -6.13
CA MET A 206 5.67 18.36 -4.84
C MET A 206 5.66 19.49 -3.80
N ARG A 207 4.60 19.60 -2.98
CA ARG A 207 4.70 20.33 -1.71
C ARG A 207 5.23 19.33 -0.70
N LEU A 208 6.54 19.37 -0.47
CA LEU A 208 7.13 18.81 0.74
C LEU A 208 6.46 19.50 1.93
N TYR A 209 5.45 18.88 2.52
CA TYR A 209 5.02 19.25 3.86
C TYR A 209 5.98 18.57 4.82
N ASP A 210 7.08 19.27 5.13
CA ASP A 210 7.87 18.99 6.32
C ASP A 210 7.36 19.92 7.42
N SER A 211 6.77 19.36 8.47
CA SER A 211 6.30 20.11 9.64
C SER A 211 7.45 20.62 10.52
N ALA A 212 8.71 20.30 10.20
CA ALA A 212 9.85 20.55 11.07
C ALA A 212 10.96 21.48 10.53
N PHE A 213 11.06 21.83 9.24
CA PHE A 213 12.20 22.66 8.79
C PHE A 213 11.89 23.80 7.80
N ASN A 214 12.01 25.01 8.35
CA ASN A 214 12.11 26.29 7.67
C ASN A 214 13.24 26.28 6.60
N ARG A 215 12.89 26.47 5.33
CA ARG A 215 13.78 26.69 4.14
C ARG A 215 14.96 25.72 4.02
N VAL A 216 14.93 24.84 3.01
CA VAL A 216 16.17 24.20 2.52
C VAL A 216 17.02 25.27 1.80
N PRO A 217 18.23 25.62 2.29
CA PRO A 217 19.21 26.35 1.51
C PRO A 217 19.91 25.35 0.58
N ASP A 218 20.14 25.76 -0.66
CA ASP A 218 20.88 25.04 -1.69
C ASP A 218 22.09 24.26 -1.12
N ALA A 219 21.98 22.93 -1.05
CA ALA A 219 23.11 22.05 -0.79
C ALA A 219 22.89 20.70 -1.47
N GLY A 220 23.44 20.59 -2.68
CA GLY A 220 23.93 19.31 -3.21
C GLY A 220 22.87 18.32 -3.69
N GLY A 221 22.35 18.58 -4.90
CA GLY A 221 22.05 17.56 -5.91
C GLY A 221 21.21 16.36 -5.48
N PHE A 222 19.89 16.49 -5.61
CA PHE A 222 19.09 15.40 -6.17
C PHE A 222 18.02 16.05 -7.06
N GLU A 223 18.28 16.01 -8.36
CA GLU A 223 17.31 16.32 -9.40
C GLU A 223 16.40 15.09 -9.50
N ILE A 224 15.11 15.27 -9.26
CA ILE A 224 14.11 14.29 -9.66
C ILE A 224 14.17 14.33 -11.18
N VAL A 225 14.77 13.32 -11.80
CA VAL A 225 14.78 13.16 -13.25
C VAL A 225 13.36 12.84 -13.67
N LEU A 226 12.57 13.88 -13.90
CA LEU A 226 11.44 13.83 -14.80
C LEU A 226 12.06 13.74 -16.19
N ASP A 227 12.14 12.53 -16.75
CA ASP A 227 12.39 12.38 -18.18
C ASP A 227 11.20 12.99 -18.92
N ALA A 228 11.33 14.28 -19.21
CA ALA A 228 10.50 14.98 -20.18
C ALA A 228 10.90 14.47 -21.57
N LEU A 229 10.32 13.34 -21.99
CA LEU A 229 10.31 12.99 -23.39
C LEU A 229 9.25 13.84 -24.10
N GLU A 230 9.76 14.92 -24.71
CA GLU A 230 9.44 15.48 -26.03
C GLU A 230 9.30 17.02 -26.00
N GLY A 231 10.23 17.69 -26.70
CA GLY A 231 10.16 19.13 -27.01
C GLY A 231 11.29 19.94 -26.39
N GLY A 232 12.41 20.03 -27.10
CA GLY A 232 13.67 20.59 -26.60
C GLY A 232 13.64 22.08 -26.22
N CYS A 233 14.37 22.39 -25.15
CA CYS A 233 15.03 23.67 -24.96
C CYS A 233 16.27 23.45 -24.07
N ALA A 234 17.45 23.42 -24.68
CA ALA A 234 18.71 23.28 -23.96
C ALA A 234 19.03 24.55 -23.14
N TRP A 235 19.11 24.43 -21.83
CA TRP A 235 19.64 25.48 -20.95
C TRP A 235 21.17 25.32 -20.83
N ARG A 236 21.92 26.36 -21.22
CA ARG A 236 23.35 26.47 -20.88
C ARG A 236 23.47 27.16 -19.52
N PRO A 237 24.11 26.56 -18.50
CA PRO A 237 24.30 27.24 -17.22
C PRO A 237 25.30 28.39 -17.35
N CYS A 238 24.93 29.56 -16.86
CA CYS A 238 25.84 30.68 -16.69
C CYS A 238 26.76 30.38 -15.49
N ARG A 239 28.01 29.99 -15.77
CA ARG A 239 29.03 29.69 -14.77
C ARG A 239 29.34 30.96 -13.97
N ARG A 240 28.98 31.04 -12.68
CA ARG A 240 29.56 32.03 -11.77
C ARG A 240 31.01 31.62 -11.53
N SER A 241 31.97 32.40 -12.03
CA SER A 241 33.35 32.29 -11.60
C SER A 241 33.44 32.73 -10.14
N SER A 242 33.93 31.85 -9.26
CA SER A 242 34.36 32.20 -7.92
C SER A 242 35.64 33.03 -8.02
N SER A 243 35.54 34.35 -8.17
CA SER A 243 36.69 35.22 -7.97
C SER A 243 36.83 35.56 -6.49
N THR A 244 37.97 35.13 -5.94
CA THR A 244 38.48 35.58 -4.66
C THR A 244 38.58 37.11 -4.62
N ARG A 245 38.28 37.65 -3.45
CA ARG A 245 38.35 39.06 -3.08
C ARG A 245 39.66 39.71 -3.57
N SER A 246 39.58 40.63 -4.53
CA SER A 246 40.57 41.70 -4.69
C SER A 246 39.88 42.98 -5.18
N SER A 247 40.36 44.09 -4.65
CA SER A 247 39.76 45.42 -4.65
C SER A 247 39.91 46.16 -5.99
N SER A 248 38.82 46.54 -6.66
CA SER A 248 38.70 47.81 -7.40
C SER A 248 37.35 47.95 -8.15
N ARG A 249 36.60 49.00 -7.78
CA ARG A 249 35.55 49.77 -8.51
C ARG A 249 35.01 49.24 -9.86
N THR A 250 33.71 48.88 -9.92
CA THR A 250 32.56 49.48 -10.68
C THR A 250 31.39 48.45 -10.81
N PRO A 251 30.12 48.87 -10.93
CA PRO A 251 28.96 48.09 -10.45
C PRO A 251 28.56 46.92 -11.37
N MET A 252 28.14 45.82 -10.75
CA MET A 252 27.51 44.68 -11.42
C MET A 252 26.23 45.11 -12.13
N ALA A 253 26.16 44.81 -13.43
CA ALA A 253 24.94 44.85 -14.20
C ALA A 253 23.89 43.92 -13.57
N ALA A 254 22.77 44.50 -13.16
CA ALA A 254 21.61 43.76 -12.69
C ALA A 254 21.12 42.80 -13.79
N CYS A 255 20.96 41.52 -13.43
CA CYS A 255 20.25 40.56 -14.26
C CYS A 255 18.78 41.00 -14.30
N ARG A 256 18.38 41.70 -15.38
CA ARG A 256 17.00 42.14 -15.58
C ARG A 256 16.14 40.90 -15.79
N THR A 257 15.12 40.74 -14.97
CA THR A 257 13.96 39.88 -15.23
C THR A 257 13.21 40.47 -16.42
N SER A 258 13.48 40.00 -17.64
CA SER A 258 12.68 40.36 -18.82
C SER A 258 11.46 39.44 -18.89
N SER A 259 10.30 40.06 -18.75
CA SER A 259 8.95 39.66 -19.13
C SER A 259 8.82 38.41 -20.01
N LEU A 260 7.96 37.49 -19.55
CA LEU A 260 7.35 36.43 -20.35
C LEU A 260 6.75 37.02 -21.65
N SER A 261 7.31 36.62 -22.78
CA SER A 261 6.67 36.75 -24.09
C SER A 261 6.39 35.34 -24.58
N SER A 262 5.11 35.03 -24.65
CA SER A 262 4.52 33.85 -25.28
C SER A 262 5.09 33.63 -26.68
N ARG A 263 5.56 32.40 -26.96
CA ARG A 263 5.48 31.65 -28.22
C ARG A 263 6.55 30.54 -28.22
N CYS A 264 6.13 29.35 -27.79
CA CYS A 264 6.55 28.12 -28.48
C CYS A 264 5.36 27.73 -29.36
N ILE A 265 5.62 27.50 -30.65
CA ILE A 265 4.69 26.87 -31.59
C ILE A 265 4.78 25.37 -31.37
#